data_AF-A0A660QY17-F1
#
_entry.id   AF-A0A660QY17-F1
#
_cell.length_a   1.000
_cell.length_b   1.000
_cell.length_c   1.000
_cell.angle_alpha   90.00
_cell.angle_beta   90.00
_cell.angle_gamma   90.00
#
_symmetry.space_group_name_H-M   'P 1'
#
loop_
_entity.id
_entity.type
_entity.pdbx_description
1 polymer ?
#
loop_
_entity_poly.entity_id
_entity_poly.type
_entity_poly.pdbx_seq_one_letter_code
_entity_poly.pdbx_strand_id
1 'polypeptide(L)'
;MYSVLSAYFIFFGCGYAALRIPWLNQHESNWNSYQVEECIMKKLLLLAVSAGLLAGCSSVSVNRDYDTTVKFSTLKTFAWQHAKQPETGDPRIDNDLNDERIRAAVDATLAMKGFQPAAQADADFLVAYFVEHQRKLSSGSVS
;
A
#
# COMPACT_ATOMS: atom_id res chain seq x y z
N MET A 1 -24.26 25.68 -2.11
CA MET A 1 -25.20 26.62 -1.44
C MET A 1 -25.99 25.82 -0.42
N TYR A 2 -25.64 26.05 0.85
CA TYR A 2 -26.45 25.86 2.07
C TYR A 2 -26.88 24.41 2.39
N SER A 3 -26.38 23.81 3.48
CA SER A 3 -26.83 24.09 4.87
C SER A 3 -28.34 23.84 4.96
N VAL A 4 -28.87 23.00 5.86
CA VAL A 4 -28.82 23.16 7.33
C VAL A 4 -29.23 21.81 7.98
N LEU A 5 -28.84 21.64 9.25
CA LEU A 5 -29.31 20.65 10.26
C LEU A 5 -28.55 19.31 10.24
N SER A 6 -27.41 19.17 10.92
CA SER A 6 -27.14 19.43 12.35
C SER A 6 -28.18 18.79 13.26
N ALA A 7 -27.69 17.95 14.18
CA ALA A 7 -28.42 17.24 15.24
C ALA A 7 -29.40 16.21 14.67
N TYR A 8 -29.18 14.92 14.85
CA TYR A 8 -29.46 14.25 16.11
C TYR A 8 -28.94 12.83 15.96
N PHE A 9 -27.79 12.51 16.53
CA PHE A 9 -27.55 11.26 17.26
C PHE A 9 -26.27 11.46 18.10
N ILE A 10 -26.18 12.66 18.69
CA ILE A 10 -25.55 12.81 19.99
C ILE A 10 -26.66 12.42 20.98
N PHE A 11 -26.31 11.59 21.96
CA PHE A 11 -27.15 11.10 23.07
C PHE A 11 -28.01 9.86 22.80
N PHE A 12 -27.35 8.72 22.67
CA PHE A 12 -27.74 7.50 23.40
C PHE A 12 -26.53 7.17 24.30
N GLY A 13 -26.52 7.32 25.61
CA GLY A 13 -27.52 7.70 26.59
C GLY A 13 -26.81 7.57 27.94
N CYS A 14 -26.04 8.59 28.33
CA CYS A 14 -25.58 8.73 29.71
C CYS A 14 -26.69 9.47 30.45
N GLY A 15 -27.61 8.72 31.04
CA GLY A 15 -28.77 9.29 31.71
C GLY A 15 -29.95 8.34 31.75
N TYR A 16 -29.82 7.24 32.49
CA TYR A 16 -31.01 6.60 33.03
C TYR A 16 -31.50 7.44 34.20
N ALA A 17 -32.63 8.12 34.01
CA ALA A 17 -33.38 8.75 35.07
C ALA A 17 -33.79 7.67 36.08
N ALA A 18 -33.21 7.71 37.28
CA ALA A 18 -33.59 6.82 38.38
C ALA A 18 -34.95 7.25 38.93
N LEU A 19 -35.96 6.39 38.77
CA LEU A 19 -37.22 6.47 39.52
C LEU A 19 -36.91 6.39 41.02
N ARG A 20 -37.32 7.41 41.77
CA ARG A 20 -36.97 7.67 43.17
C ARG A 20 -37.68 6.70 44.12
N ILE A 21 -37.01 5.64 44.57
CA ILE A 21 -37.47 4.76 45.65
C ILE A 21 -37.10 5.42 47.00
N PRO A 22 -38.04 5.73 47.92
CA PRO A 22 -37.77 6.58 49.10
C PRO A 22 -37.08 5.93 50.32
N TRP A 23 -36.34 4.81 50.19
CA TRP A 23 -35.83 4.10 51.37
C TRP A 23 -34.43 3.48 51.22
N LEU A 24 -33.47 4.23 50.69
CA LEU A 24 -32.05 3.91 50.83
C LEU A 24 -31.25 5.21 50.95
N ASN A 25 -30.81 5.52 52.18
CA ASN A 25 -29.90 6.62 52.46
C ASN A 25 -28.45 6.10 52.48
N GLN A 26 -27.60 6.82 51.75
CA GLN A 26 -26.15 6.97 51.92
C GLN A 26 -25.20 5.86 51.42
N HIS A 27 -24.80 5.91 50.14
CA HIS A 27 -23.38 5.85 49.78
C HIS A 27 -23.12 6.57 48.44
N GLU A 28 -21.94 7.19 48.36
CA GLU A 28 -21.54 8.34 47.56
C GLU A 28 -21.50 8.23 46.02
N SER A 29 -21.86 9.37 45.41
CA SER A 29 -21.21 10.06 44.29
C SER A 29 -19.99 9.40 43.62
N ASN A 30 -20.20 8.50 42.64
CA ASN A 30 -19.19 8.31 41.58
C ASN A 30 -19.70 7.59 40.30
N TRP A 31 -20.80 8.04 39.68
CA TRP A 31 -21.26 7.45 38.41
C TRP A 31 -20.49 7.95 37.18
N ASN A 32 -19.74 9.05 37.30
CA ASN A 32 -18.94 9.63 36.21
C ASN A 32 -17.64 8.86 35.94
N SER A 33 -17.06 8.15 36.91
CA SER A 33 -15.79 7.42 36.72
C SER A 33 -15.95 6.19 35.83
N TYR A 34 -17.02 5.41 36.00
CA TYR A 34 -17.26 4.19 35.20
C TYR A 34 -17.56 4.46 33.71
N GLN A 35 -18.21 5.60 33.37
CA GLN A 35 -18.50 5.99 31.98
C GLN A 35 -17.26 6.47 31.20
N VAL A 36 -16.25 6.97 31.91
CA VAL A 36 -15.02 7.52 31.32
C VAL A 36 -14.04 6.40 30.98
N GLU A 37 -13.93 5.37 31.82
CA GLU A 37 -13.08 4.18 31.61
C GLU A 37 -13.47 3.40 30.33
N GLU A 38 -14.77 3.16 30.12
CA GLU A 38 -15.28 2.45 28.92
C GLU A 38 -15.08 3.27 27.63
N CYS A 39 -15.22 4.60 27.68
CA CYS A 39 -14.93 5.48 26.53
C CYS A 39 -13.43 5.54 26.21
N ILE A 40 -12.57 5.57 27.24
CA ILE A 40 -11.12 5.60 27.09
C ILE A 40 -10.62 4.28 26.49
N MET A 41 -11.07 3.14 27.00
CA MET A 41 -10.65 1.83 26.51
C MET A 41 -11.08 1.60 25.05
N LYS A 42 -12.27 2.07 24.66
CA LYS A 42 -12.76 1.97 23.27
C LYS A 42 -12.01 2.90 22.32
N LYS A 43 -11.62 4.10 22.77
CA LYS A 43 -10.74 5.01 22.03
C LYS A 43 -9.33 4.44 21.88
N LEU A 44 -8.78 3.83 22.93
CA LEU A 44 -7.48 3.16 22.90
C LEU A 44 -7.49 1.94 21.96
N LEU A 45 -8.57 1.15 21.96
CA LEU A 45 -8.74 0.04 21.03
C LEU A 45 -8.81 0.53 19.57
N LEU A 46 -9.58 1.58 19.27
CA LEU A 46 -9.65 2.18 17.93
C LEU A 46 -8.31 2.80 17.50
N LEU A 47 -7.56 3.40 18.43
CA LEU A 47 -6.22 3.92 18.17
C LEU A 47 -5.23 2.78 17.89
N ALA A 48 -5.30 1.68 18.64
CA ALA A 48 -4.43 0.52 18.43
C ALA A 48 -4.73 -0.19 17.10
N VAL A 49 -6.01 -0.34 16.75
CA VAL A 49 -6.43 -0.91 15.46
C VAL A 49 -6.01 -0.01 14.30
N SER A 50 -6.22 1.30 14.40
CA SER A 50 -5.76 2.24 13.36
C SER A 50 -4.24 2.24 13.21
N ALA A 51 -3.48 2.20 14.31
CA ALA A 51 -2.02 2.09 14.26
C ALA A 51 -1.55 0.78 13.61
N GLY A 52 -2.22 -0.35 13.88
CA GLY A 52 -1.92 -1.64 13.25
C GLY A 52 -2.15 -1.64 11.72
N LEU A 53 -3.14 -0.90 11.22
CA LEU A 53 -3.42 -0.81 9.79
C LEU A 53 -2.30 -0.12 9.00
N LEU A 54 -1.46 0.71 9.64
CA LEU A 54 -0.33 1.37 8.97
C LEU A 54 0.92 0.48 8.88
N ALA A 55 0.96 -0.68 9.54
CA ALA A 55 2.13 -1.57 9.57
C ALA A 55 2.30 -2.43 8.28
N GLY A 56 1.38 -2.33 7.31
CA GLY A 56 1.37 -3.16 6.10
C GLY A 56 2.22 -2.67 4.92
N CYS A 57 2.85 -1.50 5.00
CA CYS A 57 3.69 -0.99 3.92
C CYS A 57 5.03 -1.74 3.82
N SER A 58 5.02 -2.91 3.16
CA SER A 58 6.24 -3.63 2.79
C SER A 58 6.85 -2.98 1.54
N SER A 59 8.07 -2.46 1.67
CA SER A 59 8.81 -1.87 0.57
C SER A 59 9.62 -2.94 -0.17
N VAL A 60 9.60 -2.89 -1.51
CA VAL A 60 10.49 -3.71 -2.35
C VAL A 60 11.83 -3.00 -2.48
N SER A 61 12.93 -3.73 -2.26
CA SER A 61 14.27 -3.19 -2.50
C SER A 61 14.53 -3.08 -3.99
N VAL A 62 14.85 -1.87 -4.47
CA VAL A 62 15.15 -1.59 -5.88
C VAL A 62 16.49 -0.87 -5.95
N ASN A 63 17.43 -1.41 -6.71
CA ASN A 63 18.69 -0.74 -7.05
C ASN A 63 18.62 -0.21 -8.49
N ARG A 64 19.18 0.97 -8.75
CA ARG A 64 19.18 1.61 -10.08
C ARG A 64 20.56 2.17 -10.34
N ASP A 65 21.13 1.80 -11.48
CA ASP A 65 22.41 2.32 -11.97
C ASP A 65 22.19 2.86 -13.40
N TYR A 66 22.71 4.04 -13.68
CA TYR A 66 22.60 4.70 -14.98
C TYR A 66 23.74 5.68 -15.21
N ASP A 67 24.10 5.87 -16.48
CA ASP A 67 25.11 6.85 -16.87
C ASP A 67 24.55 8.28 -16.77
N THR A 68 25.17 9.12 -15.94
CA THR A 68 24.77 10.52 -15.73
C THR A 68 25.18 11.47 -16.85
N THR A 69 26.05 11.02 -17.76
CA THR A 69 26.50 11.82 -18.91
C THR A 69 25.49 11.79 -20.06
N VAL A 70 24.62 10.77 -20.09
CA VAL A 70 23.60 10.59 -21.13
C VAL A 70 22.41 11.52 -20.91
N LYS A 71 22.06 12.31 -21.93
CA LYS A 71 20.91 13.20 -21.91
C LYS A 71 19.62 12.46 -22.30
N PHE A 72 19.00 11.79 -21.34
CA PHE A 72 17.72 11.08 -21.52
C PHE A 72 16.57 11.96 -22.04
N SER A 73 16.65 13.28 -21.87
CA SER A 73 15.66 14.24 -22.40
C SER A 73 15.60 14.30 -23.92
N THR A 74 16.66 13.85 -24.60
CA THR A 74 16.74 13.80 -26.07
C THR A 74 16.05 12.58 -26.66
N LEU A 75 15.88 11.52 -25.87
CA LEU A 75 15.20 10.30 -26.27
C LEU A 75 13.68 10.51 -26.22
N LYS A 76 12.96 9.97 -27.21
CA LYS A 76 11.51 10.09 -27.37
C LYS A 76 10.85 8.75 -27.65
N THR A 77 11.51 7.89 -28.42
CA THR A 77 10.94 6.62 -28.85
C THR A 77 11.61 5.44 -28.17
N PHE A 78 10.84 4.38 -27.93
CA PHE A 78 11.36 3.13 -27.40
C PHE A 78 10.81 1.94 -28.17
N ALA A 79 11.55 0.83 -28.14
CA ALA A 79 11.06 -0.46 -28.58
C ALA A 79 11.49 -1.57 -27.62
N TRP A 80 10.75 -2.67 -27.62
CA TRP A 80 11.18 -3.88 -26.92
C TRP A 80 12.31 -4.55 -27.70
N GLN A 81 13.39 -4.90 -26.99
CA GLN A 81 14.53 -5.61 -27.58
C GLN A 81 14.13 -6.97 -28.17
N HIS A 82 13.19 -7.66 -27.50
CA HIS A 82 12.70 -8.97 -27.89
C HIS A 82 11.18 -8.92 -28.01
N ALA A 83 10.64 -9.45 -29.12
CA ALA A 83 9.20 -9.52 -29.38
C ALA A 83 8.46 -10.37 -28.32
N LYS A 84 9.08 -11.46 -27.86
CA LYS A 84 8.67 -12.26 -26.70
C LYS A 84 9.86 -12.38 -25.76
N GLN A 85 9.63 -12.56 -24.46
CA GLN A 85 10.74 -12.89 -23.56
C GLN A 85 11.45 -14.18 -23.99
N PRO A 86 12.80 -14.20 -24.02
CA PRO A 86 13.55 -15.43 -24.18
C PRO A 86 13.25 -16.40 -23.03
N GLU A 87 13.06 -17.67 -23.36
CA GLU A 87 12.84 -18.72 -22.36
C GLU A 87 14.12 -18.97 -21.56
N THR A 88 13.97 -19.09 -20.25
CA THR A 88 15.06 -19.39 -19.30
C THR A 88 15.23 -20.89 -19.07
N GLY A 89 14.21 -21.69 -19.40
CA GLY A 89 14.13 -23.13 -19.14
C GLY A 89 13.55 -23.48 -17.77
N ASP A 90 13.19 -22.49 -16.94
CA ASP A 90 12.46 -22.69 -15.69
C ASP A 90 10.98 -22.29 -15.88
N PRO A 91 10.02 -23.24 -15.84
CA PRO A 91 8.60 -22.96 -16.05
C PRO A 91 7.99 -22.05 -14.97
N ARG A 92 8.69 -21.81 -13.85
CA ARG A 92 8.25 -20.84 -12.83
C ARG A 92 8.52 -19.40 -13.25
N ILE A 93 9.53 -19.19 -14.08
CA ILE A 93 9.94 -17.89 -14.62
C ILE A 93 9.27 -17.66 -15.98
N ASP A 94 9.26 -18.70 -16.81
CA ASP A 94 8.72 -18.68 -18.17
C ASP A 94 7.18 -18.72 -18.14
N ASN A 95 6.57 -17.58 -17.83
CA ASN A 95 5.12 -17.42 -17.69
C ASN A 95 4.62 -16.24 -18.53
N ASP A 96 3.84 -16.55 -19.57
CA ASP A 96 3.27 -15.58 -20.51
C ASP A 96 2.37 -14.53 -19.83
N LEU A 97 1.62 -14.89 -18.78
CA LEU A 97 0.79 -13.93 -18.03
C LEU A 97 1.64 -12.91 -17.26
N ASN A 98 2.81 -13.33 -16.77
CA ASN A 98 3.74 -12.43 -16.11
C ASN A 98 4.43 -11.53 -17.14
N ASP A 99 4.78 -12.06 -18.32
CA ASP A 99 5.35 -11.28 -19.43
C ASP A 99 4.41 -10.15 -19.86
N GLU A 100 3.15 -10.47 -20.11
CA GLU A 100 2.13 -9.47 -20.46
C GLU A 100 2.00 -8.39 -19.39
N ARG A 101 1.94 -8.77 -18.11
CA ARG A 101 1.80 -7.83 -16.99
C ARG A 101 3.01 -6.91 -16.84
N ILE A 102 4.22 -7.46 -16.95
CA ILE A 102 5.46 -6.69 -16.81
C ILE A 102 5.55 -5.70 -17.98
N ARG A 103 5.34 -6.16 -19.22
CA ARG A 103 5.39 -5.29 -20.40
C ARG A 103 4.35 -4.18 -20.34
N ALA A 104 3.10 -4.52 -20.01
CA ALA A 104 2.04 -3.52 -19.86
C ALA A 104 2.36 -2.47 -18.79
N ALA A 105 2.92 -2.87 -17.65
CA ALA A 105 3.32 -1.94 -16.59
C ALA A 105 4.47 -1.01 -17.02
N VAL A 106 5.45 -1.56 -17.75
CA VAL A 106 6.58 -0.78 -18.30
C VAL A 106 6.09 0.18 -19.37
N ASP A 107 5.27 -0.28 -20.31
CA ASP A 107 4.70 0.54 -21.39
C ASP A 107 3.87 1.70 -20.81
N ALA A 108 3.00 1.43 -19.85
CA ALA A 108 2.24 2.47 -19.15
C ALA A 108 3.14 3.47 -18.44
N THR A 109 4.22 3.01 -17.79
CA THR A 109 5.17 3.87 -17.09
C THR A 109 5.97 4.75 -18.05
N LEU A 110 6.39 4.21 -19.20
CA LEU A 110 7.12 4.95 -20.23
C LEU A 110 6.20 5.95 -20.93
N ALA A 111 4.96 5.58 -21.22
CA ALA A 111 3.94 6.48 -21.75
C ALA A 111 3.67 7.67 -20.80
N MET A 112 3.53 7.41 -19.49
CA MET A 112 3.40 8.47 -18.48
C MET A 112 4.62 9.40 -18.42
N LYS A 113 5.82 8.90 -18.76
CA LYS A 113 7.05 9.69 -18.87
C LYS A 113 7.17 10.45 -20.22
N GLY A 114 6.22 10.25 -21.14
CA GLY A 114 6.17 10.91 -22.44
C GLY A 114 6.92 10.20 -23.57
N PHE A 115 7.36 8.95 -23.36
CA PHE A 115 7.97 8.14 -24.42
C PHE A 115 6.90 7.46 -25.27
N GLN A 116 7.19 7.26 -26.55
CA GLN A 116 6.28 6.62 -27.52
C GLN A 116 6.88 5.31 -28.05
N PRO A 117 6.06 4.26 -28.25
CA PRO A 117 6.53 3.05 -28.91
C PRO A 117 6.85 3.31 -30.38
N ALA A 118 7.94 2.72 -30.89
CA ALA A 118 8.34 2.77 -32.29
C ALA A 118 8.77 1.38 -32.79
N ALA A 119 8.95 1.25 -34.11
CA ALA A 119 9.61 0.08 -34.67
C ALA A 119 11.04 0.01 -34.16
N GLN A 120 11.57 -1.21 -33.96
CA GLN A 120 12.91 -1.41 -33.38
C GLN A 120 14.02 -0.71 -34.20
N ALA A 121 13.84 -0.57 -35.51
CA ALA A 121 14.79 0.12 -36.39
C ALA A 121 14.84 1.65 -36.17
N ASP A 122 13.75 2.23 -35.67
CA ASP A 122 13.56 3.69 -35.52
C ASP A 122 13.52 4.14 -34.05
N ALA A 123 13.74 3.22 -33.11
CA ALA A 123 13.68 3.48 -31.69
C ALA A 123 14.98 4.13 -31.19
N ASP A 124 14.86 5.17 -30.36
CA ASP A 124 16.01 5.83 -29.76
C ASP A 124 16.70 4.95 -28.70
N PHE A 125 15.94 4.07 -28.04
CA PHE A 125 16.46 3.10 -27.09
C PHE A 125 15.61 1.83 -27.04
N LEU A 126 16.24 0.75 -26.56
CA LEU A 126 15.64 -0.57 -26.45
C LEU A 126 15.46 -0.96 -24.98
N VAL A 127 14.33 -1.61 -24.71
CA VAL A 127 13.98 -2.10 -23.37
C VAL A 127 14.03 -3.61 -23.35
N ALA A 128 14.74 -4.16 -22.36
CA ALA A 128 14.75 -5.57 -22.04
C ALA A 128 14.58 -5.73 -20.53
N TYR A 129 13.93 -6.81 -20.13
CA TYR A 129 13.83 -7.19 -18.72
C TYR A 129 14.25 -8.66 -18.57
N PHE A 130 14.71 -9.02 -17.36
CA PHE A 130 15.10 -10.38 -17.02
C PHE A 130 14.58 -10.70 -15.63
N VAL A 131 14.19 -11.94 -15.39
CA VAL A 131 13.72 -12.43 -14.10
C VAL A 131 14.60 -13.61 -13.71
N GLU A 132 15.13 -13.58 -12.49
CA GLU A 132 15.97 -14.64 -11.95
C GLU A 132 15.43 -15.08 -10.59
N HIS A 133 15.40 -16.39 -10.35
CA HIS A 133 15.00 -16.95 -9.07
C HIS A 133 16.24 -17.30 -8.24
N GLN A 134 16.59 -16.44 -7.27
CA GLN A 134 17.76 -16.66 -6.43
C GLN A 134 17.43 -17.49 -5.18
N ARG A 135 18.13 -18.61 -5.00
CA ARG A 135 18.08 -19.38 -3.74
C ARG A 135 19.11 -18.83 -2.78
N LYS A 136 18.67 -18.09 -1.76
CA LYS A 136 19.54 -17.63 -0.69
C LYS A 136 19.85 -18.79 0.25
N LEU A 137 21.02 -19.43 0.08
CA LEU A 137 21.56 -20.38 1.05
C LEU A 137 22.45 -19.62 2.03
N SER A 138 21.95 -19.39 3.25
CA SER A 138 22.78 -18.92 4.36
C SER A 138 23.57 -20.10 4.90
N SER A 139 24.83 -20.25 4.46
CA SER A 139 25.77 -21.16 5.12
C SER A 139 26.23 -20.51 6.42
N GLY A 140 25.65 -20.96 7.54
CA GLY A 140 26.31 -20.81 8.83
C GLY A 140 27.46 -21.81 8.86
N SER A 141 28.70 -21.33 8.84
CA SER A 141 29.86 -22.18 9.10
C SER A 141 29.72 -22.71 10.52
N VAL A 142 29.36 -23.99 10.66
CA VAL A 142 29.53 -24.70 11.92
C VAL A 142 31.00 -25.09 11.97
N SER A 143 31.80 -24.23 12.60
CA SER A 143 33.15 -24.57 13.07
C SER A 143 33.08 -25.12 14.48
#